data_AF-A0A803RAB8-F1
#
_entry.id   AF-A0A803RAB8-F1
#
_cell.length_a   1.000
_cell.length_b   1.000
_cell.length_c   1.000
_cell.angle_alpha   90.00
_cell.angle_beta   90.00
_cell.angle_gamma   90.00
#
_symmetry.space_group_name_H-M   'P 1'
#
loop_
_entity.id
_entity.type
_entity.pdbx_description
1 polymer ?
#
loop_
_entity_poly.entity_id
_entity_poly.type
_entity_poly.pdbx_seq_one_letter_code
_entity_poly.pdbx_strand_id
1 'polypeptide(L)' 'MGRGKVELKRIENKINRQVTFAKRRNGLLKKAYELSVLCDAEVALIIFSARGKLFEFCSGPRYIYFLHPYIYHDFLY' A
#
# COMPACT_ATOMS: atom_id res chain seq x y z
N MET A 1 -10.14 -5.85 23.36
CA MET A 1 -11.11 -4.77 23.04
C MET A 1 -11.54 -4.94 21.59
N GLY A 2 -12.84 -5.07 21.31
CA GLY A 2 -13.37 -5.22 19.96
C GLY A 2 -13.15 -3.96 19.10
N ARG A 3 -13.06 -4.12 17.78
CA ARG A 3 -12.99 -2.98 16.85
C ARG A 3 -14.39 -2.42 16.62
N GLY A 4 -14.61 -1.15 16.96
CA GLY A 4 -15.83 -0.43 16.57
C GLY A 4 -15.89 -0.21 15.05
N LYS A 5 -17.11 -0.11 14.51
CA LYS A 5 -17.32 0.27 13.10
C LYS A 5 -16.77 1.68 12.87
N VAL A 6 -16.06 1.89 11.76
CA VAL A 6 -15.50 3.19 11.36
C VAL A 6 -16.14 3.60 10.04
N GLU A 7 -16.52 4.87 9.92
CA GLU A 7 -17.01 5.43 8.65
C GLU A 7 -15.89 5.44 7.60
N LEU A 8 -16.25 5.16 6.34
CA LEU A 8 -15.34 5.25 5.19
C LEU A 8 -15.21 6.70 4.72
N LYS A 9 -14.47 7.49 5.50
CA LYS A 9 -14.08 8.86 5.17
C LYS A 9 -12.64 9.12 5.60
N ARG A 10 -12.07 10.26 5.20
CA ARG A 10 -10.74 10.68 5.67
C ARG A 10 -10.75 10.79 7.21
N ILE A 11 -9.77 10.16 7.85
CA ILE A 11 -9.57 10.31 9.30
C ILE A 11 -8.93 11.67 9.54
N GLU A 12 -9.63 12.60 10.19
CA GLU A 12 -9.12 13.97 10.38
C GLU A 12 -7.95 14.03 11.37
N ASN A 13 -8.07 13.33 12.51
CA ASN A 13 -7.01 13.28 13.52
C ASN A 13 -5.72 12.68 12.91
N LYS A 14 -4.66 13.48 12.87
CA LYS A 14 -3.39 13.13 12.22
C LYS A 14 -2.71 11.90 12.85
N ILE A 15 -2.75 11.77 14.18
CA ILE A 15 -2.14 10.65 14.91
C ILE A 15 -2.90 9.35 14.61
N ASN A 16 -4.23 9.38 14.73
CA ASN A 16 -5.07 8.23 14.41
C ASN A 16 -4.94 7.81 12.94
N ARG A 17 -4.83 8.78 12.03
CA ARG A 17 -4.60 8.52 10.60
C ARG A 17 -3.25 7.85 10.37
N GLN A 18 -2.18 8.29 11.02
CA GLN A 18 -0.85 7.69 10.89
C GLN A 18 -0.82 6.25 11.42
N VAL A 19 -1.37 6.01 12.61
CA VAL A 19 -1.46 4.66 13.20
C VAL A 19 -2.33 3.74 12.34
N THR A 20 -3.47 4.25 11.86
CA THR A 20 -4.37 3.49 10.99
C THR A 20 -3.73 3.19 9.65
N PHE A 21 -3.02 4.14 9.05
CA PHE A 21 -2.26 3.94 7.82
C PHE A 21 -1.26 2.80 7.98
N ALA A 22 -0.42 2.84 9.03
CA ALA A 22 0.56 1.79 9.28
C ALA A 22 -0.09 0.40 9.41
N LYS A 23 -1.17 0.30 10.20
CA LYS A 23 -1.89 -0.97 10.42
C LYS A 23 -2.58 -1.48 9.16
N ARG A 24 -3.30 -0.62 8.43
CA ARG A 24 -4.03 -1.00 7.21
C ARG A 24 -3.09 -1.32 6.05
N ARG A 25 -2.01 -0.55 5.88
CA ARG A 25 -0.95 -0.82 4.89
C ARG A 25 -0.35 -2.21 5.12
N ASN A 26 0.03 -2.53 6.36
CA ASN A 26 0.58 -3.85 6.68
C ASN A 26 -0.43 -4.98 6.44
N GLY A 27 -1.70 -4.77 6.80
CA GLY A 27 -2.77 -5.73 6.52
C GLY A 27 -3.01 -5.93 5.01
N LEU A 28 -2.95 -4.87 4.22
CA LEU A 28 -3.10 -4.92 2.77
C LEU A 28 -1.92 -5.65 2.11
N LEU A 29 -0.70 -5.36 2.54
CA LEU A 29 0.51 -6.06 2.10
C LEU A 29 0.41 -7.57 2.34
N LYS A 30 -0.04 -7.97 3.53
CA LYS A 30 -0.24 -9.39 3.87
C LYS A 30 -1.25 -10.06 2.93
N LYS A 31 -2.37 -9.39 2.65
CA LYS A 31 -3.38 -9.91 1.71
C LYS A 31 -2.87 -10.00 0.27
N ALA A 32 -2.13 -8.99 -0.20
CA ALA A 32 -1.52 -8.99 -1.53
C ALA A 32 -0.55 -10.17 -1.69
N TYR A 33 0.27 -10.40 -0.66
CA TYR A 33 1.18 -11.55 -0.60
C TYR A 33 0.41 -12.88 -0.59
N GLU A 34 -0.57 -13.04 0.31
CA GLU A 34 -1.40 -14.26 0.37
C GLU A 34 -2.05 -14.57 -0.99
N LEU A 35 -2.61 -13.56 -1.66
CA LEU A 35 -3.22 -13.71 -2.99
C LEU A 35 -2.19 -14.15 -4.05
N SER A 36 -1.01 -13.53 -4.06
CA SER A 36 0.04 -13.91 -5.03
C SER A 36 0.47 -15.36 -4.88
N VAL A 37 0.59 -15.85 -3.65
CA VAL A 37 1.02 -17.22 -3.37
C VAL A 37 -0.11 -18.23 -3.64
N LEU A 38 -1.33 -17.94 -3.17
CA LEU A 38 -2.45 -18.89 -3.26
C LEU A 38 -2.96 -19.08 -4.70
N CYS A 39 -2.82 -18.06 -5.54
CA CYS A 39 -3.41 -18.06 -6.88
C CYS A 39 -2.36 -17.98 -8.00
N ASP A 40 -1.06 -18.07 -7.68
CA ASP A 40 0.05 -17.88 -8.62
C ASP A 40 -0.11 -16.60 -9.46
N ALA A 41 -0.50 -15.53 -8.78
CA ALA A 41 -0.84 -14.26 -9.41
C ALA A 41 0.29 -13.23 -9.23
N GLU A 42 0.65 -12.55 -10.32
CA GLU A 42 1.49 -11.36 -10.26
C GLU A 42 0.69 -10.20 -9.66
N VAL A 43 1.14 -9.68 -8.52
CA VAL A 43 0.48 -8.60 -7.77
C VAL A 43 1.49 -7.50 -7.48
N ALA A 44 1.09 -6.25 -7.72
CA ALA A 44 1.85 -5.06 -7.37
C ALA A 44 1.00 -4.09 -6.53
N LEU A 45 1.65 -3.40 -5.59
CA LEU A 45 1.02 -2.40 -4.73
C LEU A 45 1.96 -1.19 -4.60
N ILE A 46 1.43 0.00 -4.90
CA ILE A 46 2.12 1.29 -4.79
C ILE A 46 1.32 2.16 -3.83
N ILE A 47 1.95 2.68 -2.78
CA ILE A 47 1.31 3.53 -1.78
C ILE A 47 2.19 4.72 -1.49
N PHE A 48 1.68 5.91 -1.80
CA PHE A 48 2.25 7.17 -1.34
C PHE A 48 1.61 7.60 -0.03
N SER A 49 2.43 7.88 0.98
CA SER A 49 1.93 8.55 2.17
C SER A 49 1.66 10.03 1.88
N ALA A 50 0.87 10.68 2.75
CA ALA A 50 0.66 12.13 2.67
C ALA A 50 1.94 12.96 2.85
N ARG A 51 3.08 12.35 3.17
CA ARG A 51 4.41 13.00 3.22
C ARG A 51 5.28 12.67 2.00
N GLY A 52 4.70 12.12 0.93
CA GLY A 52 5.43 11.72 -0.27
C GLY A 52 6.22 10.41 -0.14
N LYS A 53 6.35 9.82 1.06
CA LYS A 53 7.07 8.54 1.20
C LYS A 53 6.37 7.42 0.43
N LEU A 54 7.10 6.80 -0.48
CA LEU A 54 6.74 5.59 -1.24
C LEU A 54 6.82 4.34 -0.36
N PHE A 55 5.81 3.48 -0.48
CA PHE A 55 5.78 2.12 0.02
C PHE A 55 5.31 1.21 -1.10
N GLU A 56 6.10 0.19 -1.41
CA GLU A 56 5.85 -0.69 -2.55
C GLU A 56 5.91 -2.17 -2.17
N PHE A 57 5.24 -2.99 -2.97
CA PHE A 57 5.32 -4.45 -2.95
C PHE A 57 5.09 -4.98 -4.35
N CYS A 58 5.87 -6.00 -4.73
CA CYS A 58 5.69 -6.73 -5.97
C CYS A 58 6.02 -8.21 -5.72
N SER A 59 5.15 -9.12 -6.17
CA SER A 59 5.36 -10.57 -6.01
C SER A 59 6.19 -11.20 -7.12
N GLY A 60 6.47 -10.49 -8.23
CA GLY A 60 7.08 -11.06 -9.43
C GLY A 60 8.24 -10.24 -10.01
N PRO A 61 9.06 -10.84 -10.88
CA PRO A 61 10.23 -10.20 -11.49
C PRO A 61 9.87 -9.10 -12.51
N ARG A 62 8.60 -9.02 -12.93
CA ARG A 62 8.07 -7.96 -13.80
C ARG A 62 7.88 -6.61 -13.11
N TYR A 63 8.50 -6.41 -11.94
CA TYR A 63 8.67 -5.13 -11.24
C TYR A 63 8.86 -3.94 -12.19
N ILE A 64 9.73 -4.10 -13.20
CA ILE A 64 10.04 -3.04 -14.19
C ILE A 64 8.81 -2.62 -15.01
N TYR A 65 7.94 -3.54 -15.43
CA TYR A 65 6.80 -3.18 -16.28
C TYR A 65 5.71 -2.43 -15.51
N PHE A 66 5.58 -2.69 -14.21
CA PHE A 66 4.56 -2.07 -13.37
C PHE A 66 5.01 -0.75 -12.72
N LEU A 67 6.30 -0.62 -12.40
CA LEU A 67 6.81 0.49 -11.58
C LEU A 67 7.61 1.53 -12.36
N HIS A 68 8.16 1.19 -13.53
CA HIS A 68 8.94 2.13 -14.35
C HIS A 68 8.20 3.43 -14.72
N PRO A 69 6.89 3.42 -15.06
CA PRO A 69 6.15 4.66 -15.32
C PRO A 69 6.01 5.57 -14.08
N TYR A 70 5.95 4.97 -12.88
CA TYR A 70 5.70 5.69 -11.63
C TYR A 70 6.99 6.15 -10.96
N ILE A 71 8.05 5.34 -11.02
CA ILE A 71 9.38 5.69 -10.48
C ILE A 71 10.01 6.85 -11.28
N TYR A 72 9.80 6.92 -12.60
CA TYR A 72 10.28 8.06 -13.40
C TYR A 72 9.57 9.37 -13.05
N HIS A 73 8.32 9.29 -12.58
CA HIS A 73 7.56 10.48 -12.19
C HIS A 73 8.02 11.07 -10.85
N ASP A 74 8.63 10.26 -9.96
CA ASP A 74 9.27 10.70 -8.71
C ASP A 74 10.70 11.27 -8.92
N PHE A 75 11.38 10.94 -10.02
CA PHE A 75 12.74 11.45 -10.31
C PHE A 75 12.76 12.72 -11.17
N LEU A 76 11.61 13.18 -11.69
CA LEU A 76 11.49 14.36 -12.56
C LEU A 76 10.80 15.57 -11.89
N TYR A 77 10.44 15.50 -10.61
CA TYR A 77 9.85 16.62 -9.85
C TYR A 77 10.43 16.75 -8.44
#